data_AF-A0A183EK28-F1
#
_entry.id   AF-A0A183EK28-F1
#
_cell.length_a   1.000
_cell.length_b   1.000
_cell.length_c   1.000
_cell.angle_alpha   90.00
_cell.angle_beta   90.00
_cell.angle_gamma   90.00
#
_symmetry.space_group_name_H-M   'P 1'
#
loop_
_entity.id
_entity.type
_entity.pdbx_description
1 polymer ?
#
loop_
_entity_poly.entity_id
_entity_poly.type
_entity_poly.pdbx_seq_one_letter_code
_entity_poly.pdbx_strand_id
1 'polypeptide(L)'
;MAKPDEEPLYVNAKQYHRILKRRAARAKLEKEGRIPKGRRKYLHESRHKHALTRVRGEGGKFDRGTRGSLVPASSSHQGLTEKMQTEFRSDYAKQLTPSAENSESPPSGR
;
A
#
# COMPACT_ATOMS: atom_id res chain seq x y z
N MET A 1 -8.17 -17.13 -31.59
CA MET A 1 -8.90 -18.27 -30.99
C MET A 1 -9.84 -17.72 -29.92
N ALA A 2 -11.13 -17.58 -30.24
CA ALA A 2 -12.15 -17.25 -29.25
C ALA A 2 -12.41 -18.51 -28.42
N LYS A 3 -12.24 -18.43 -27.10
CA LYS A 3 -12.65 -19.53 -26.22
C LYS A 3 -14.18 -19.62 -26.26
N PRO A 4 -14.74 -20.83 -26.39
CA PRO A 4 -16.20 -21.00 -26.35
C PRO A 4 -16.70 -20.42 -25.03
N ASP A 5 -17.83 -19.73 -25.10
CA ASP A 5 -18.54 -19.21 -23.95
C ASP A 5 -18.60 -20.29 -22.87
N GLU A 6 -17.86 -20.05 -21.78
CA GLU A 6 -17.76 -20.93 -20.64
C GLU A 6 -19.19 -21.18 -20.15
N GLU A 7 -19.65 -22.43 -20.32
CA GLU A 7 -20.99 -22.88 -19.96
C GLU A 7 -21.36 -22.30 -18.58
N PRO A 8 -22.48 -21.55 -18.46
CA PRO A 8 -22.74 -20.79 -17.25
C PRO A 8 -23.02 -21.77 -16.11
N LEU A 9 -21.98 -22.05 -15.33
CA LEU A 9 -22.08 -22.71 -14.03
C LEU A 9 -23.22 -22.02 -13.28
N TYR A 10 -24.21 -22.79 -12.83
CA TYR A 10 -25.38 -22.24 -12.16
C TYR A 10 -24.95 -21.38 -10.97
N VAL A 11 -25.16 -20.07 -11.11
CA VAL A 11 -24.89 -19.08 -10.07
C VAL A 11 -26.18 -18.37 -9.72
N ASN A 12 -26.15 -17.59 -8.64
CA ASN A 12 -27.28 -16.74 -8.28
C ASN A 12 -27.67 -15.81 -9.45
N ALA A 13 -28.93 -15.89 -9.86
CA ALA A 13 -29.49 -15.12 -10.96
C ALA A 13 -29.22 -13.61 -10.84
N LYS A 14 -29.27 -13.05 -9.62
CA LYS A 14 -29.01 -11.62 -9.37
C LYS A 14 -27.55 -11.20 -9.62
N GLN A 15 -26.62 -12.15 -9.71
CA GLN A 15 -25.18 -11.87 -9.76
C GLN A 15 -24.55 -12.16 -11.13
N TYR A 16 -25.18 -13.00 -11.96
CA TYR A 16 -24.61 -13.54 -13.21
C TYR A 16 -23.93 -12.47 -14.07
N HIS A 17 -24.69 -11.46 -14.52
CA HIS A 17 -24.18 -10.37 -15.36
C HIS A 17 -23.02 -9.61 -14.72
N ARG A 18 -23.07 -9.39 -13.40
CA ARG A 18 -22.01 -8.66 -12.67
C ARG A 18 -20.75 -9.50 -12.51
N ILE A 19 -20.88 -10.81 -12.35
CA ILE A 19 -19.75 -11.75 -12.33
C ILE A 19 -18.99 -11.67 -13.66
N LEU A 20 -19.70 -11.71 -14.80
CA LEU A 20 -19.10 -11.60 -16.13
C LEU A 20 -18.30 -10.29 -16.29
N LYS A 21 -18.92 -9.14 -15.95
CA LYS A 21 -18.24 -7.83 -15.99
C LYS A 21 -16.98 -7.80 -15.12
N ARG A 22 -17.05 -8.35 -13.90
CA ARG A 22 -15.89 -8.41 -12.99
C ARG A 22 -14.79 -9.36 -13.46
N ARG A 23 -15.14 -10.46 -14.14
CA ARG A 23 -14.16 -11.38 -14.73
C ARG A 23 -13.38 -10.67 -15.84
N ALA A 24 -14.07 -9.98 -16.75
CA ALA A 24 -13.42 -9.18 -17.79
C ALA A 24 -12.49 -8.09 -17.21
N ALA A 25 -12.95 -7.36 -16.19
CA ALA A 25 -12.15 -6.35 -15.52
C ALA A 25 -10.90 -6.93 -14.83
N ARG A 26 -11.02 -8.06 -14.13
CA ARG A 26 -9.88 -8.76 -13.51
C ARG A 26 -8.90 -9.27 -14.55
N ALA A 27 -9.37 -9.90 -15.63
CA ALA A 27 -8.53 -10.38 -16.71
C ALA A 27 -7.70 -9.25 -17.34
N LYS A 28 -8.26 -8.04 -17.45
CA LYS A 28 -7.51 -6.85 -17.90
C LYS A 28 -6.42 -6.46 -16.90
N LEU A 29 -6.73 -6.38 -15.61
CA LEU A 29 -5.75 -6.03 -14.56
C LEU A 29 -4.66 -7.09 -14.39
N GLU A 30 -4.97 -8.37 -14.60
CA GLU A 30 -4.02 -9.48 -14.60
C GLU A 30 -3.07 -9.42 -15.81
N LYS A 31 -3.59 -9.08 -17.00
CA LYS A 31 -2.76 -8.83 -18.20
C LYS A 31 -1.84 -7.63 -18.01
N GLU A 32 -2.31 -6.58 -17.34
CA GLU A 32 -1.51 -5.40 -16.97
C GLU A 32 -0.55 -5.66 -15.80
N GLY A 33 -0.59 -6.83 -15.17
CA GLY A 33 0.30 -7.18 -14.05
C GLY A 33 0.03 -6.42 -12.74
N ARG A 34 -1.10 -5.72 -12.63
CA ARG A 34 -1.45 -4.92 -11.44
C ARG A 34 -1.84 -5.77 -10.23
N ILE A 35 -2.26 -7.02 -10.44
CA ILE A 35 -2.59 -7.97 -9.38
C ILE A 35 -1.38 -8.88 -9.13
N PRO A 36 -0.73 -8.81 -7.95
CA PRO A 36 0.39 -9.69 -7.63
C PRO A 36 -0.05 -11.15 -7.57
N LYS A 37 0.65 -12.04 -8.29
CA LYS A 37 0.35 -13.48 -8.32
C LYS A 37 0.65 -14.19 -6.99
N GLY A 38 1.50 -13.61 -6.16
CA GLY A 38 1.93 -14.17 -4.88
C GLY A 38 2.23 -13.09 -3.84
N ARG A 39 2.29 -13.50 -2.58
CA ARG A 39 2.62 -12.61 -1.46
C ARG A 39 4.13 -12.47 -1.31
N ARG A 40 4.60 -11.25 -1.09
CA ARG A 40 6.00 -10.97 -0.74
C ARG A 40 6.27 -11.41 0.70
N LYS A 41 7.48 -11.91 1.00
CA LYS A 41 7.89 -12.28 2.37
C LYS A 41 7.76 -11.12 3.36
N TYR A 42 8.05 -9.90 2.88
CA TYR A 42 7.84 -8.65 3.59
C TYR A 42 7.46 -7.58 2.56
N LEU A 43 6.72 -6.56 3.00
CA LEU A 43 6.20 -5.53 2.11
C LEU A 43 7.22 -4.40 1.86
N HIS A 44 7.99 -4.04 2.89
CA HIS A 44 8.90 -2.89 2.87
C HIS A 44 10.29 -3.27 3.38
N GLU A 45 11.32 -2.85 2.63
CA GLU A 45 12.71 -3.15 2.94
C GLU A 45 13.16 -2.49 4.26
N SER A 46 12.78 -1.22 4.48
CA SER A 46 13.10 -0.51 5.73
C SER A 46 12.55 -1.21 6.98
N ARG A 47 11.32 -1.73 6.90
CA ARG A 47 10.70 -2.48 8.01
C ARG A 47 11.41 -3.81 8.26
N HIS A 48 11.84 -4.49 7.20
CA HIS A 48 12.61 -5.72 7.33
C HIS A 48 13.93 -5.46 8.04
N LYS A 49 14.69 -4.44 7.59
CA LYS A 49 15.93 -3.99 8.25
C LYS A 49 15.70 -3.62 9.72
N HIS A 50 14.66 -2.84 10.01
CA HIS A 50 14.30 -2.50 11.39
C HIS A 50 14.03 -3.75 12.26
N ALA A 51 13.28 -4.72 11.74
CA ALA A 51 13.02 -5.96 12.48
C ALA A 51 14.28 -6.80 12.73
N LEU A 52 15.30 -6.72 11.86
CA LEU A 52 16.59 -7.40 12.04
C LEU A 52 17.45 -6.72 13.11
N THR A 53 17.44 -5.39 13.20
CA THR A 53 18.30 -4.63 14.13
C THR A 53 17.73 -4.46 15.53
N ARG A 54 16.46 -4.80 15.76
CA ARG A 54 15.85 -4.71 17.11
C ARG A 54 16.51 -5.67 18.10
N VAL A 55 16.77 -5.17 19.31
CA VAL A 55 17.21 -5.98 20.45
C VAL A 55 16.17 -7.07 20.74
N ARG A 56 16.67 -8.29 20.98
CA ARG A 56 15.87 -9.46 21.30
C ARG A 56 16.28 -9.97 22.68
N GLY A 57 15.29 -10.33 23.48
CA GLY A 57 15.51 -11.10 24.70
C GLY A 57 15.63 -12.59 24.41
N GLU A 58 15.70 -13.38 25.47
CA GLU A 58 15.67 -14.83 25.40
C GLU A 58 14.42 -15.35 24.65
N GLY A 59 14.60 -16.39 23.83
CA GLY A 59 13.51 -16.93 22.99
C GLY A 59 13.15 -16.08 21.76
N GLY A 60 13.99 -15.11 21.38
CA GLY A 60 13.87 -14.38 20.11
C GLY A 60 12.76 -13.33 20.06
N LYS A 61 12.07 -13.11 21.18
CA LYS A 61 11.08 -12.03 21.33
C LYS A 61 11.80 -10.69 21.34
N PHE A 62 11.20 -9.68 20.74
CA PHE A 62 11.73 -8.33 20.87
C PHE A 62 11.64 -7.89 22.33
N ASP A 63 12.73 -7.28 22.81
CA ASP A 63 12.75 -6.73 24.16
C ASP A 63 11.70 -5.61 24.25
N ARG A 64 10.93 -5.62 25.34
CA ARG A 64 9.87 -4.63 25.59
C ARG A 64 10.44 -3.30 26.09
N GLY A 65 11.75 -3.21 26.27
CA GLY A 65 12.40 -1.99 26.73
C GLY A 65 11.84 -1.59 28.10
N THR A 66 11.62 -2.57 28.98
CA THR A 66 11.45 -2.23 30.40
C THR A 66 12.67 -1.38 30.77
N ARG A 67 12.40 -0.16 31.25
CA ARG A 67 13.34 0.90 31.62
C ARG A 67 14.36 0.50 32.72
N GLY A 68 14.61 -0.78 32.94
CA GLY A 68 15.47 -1.35 33.97
C GLY A 68 16.46 -2.41 33.49
N SER A 69 16.54 -2.73 32.20
CA SER A 69 17.67 -3.53 31.66
C SER A 69 18.77 -2.58 31.20
N LEU A 70 19.47 -1.99 32.17
CA LEU A 70 20.75 -1.31 31.96
C LEU A 70 21.83 -2.40 31.74
N VAL A 71 21.87 -2.99 30.56
CA VAL A 71 23.12 -3.58 30.06
C VAL A 71 23.93 -2.45 29.44
N PRO A 72 25.18 -2.21 29.88
CA PRO A 72 25.96 -1.08 29.40
C PRO A 72 26.24 -1.29 27.92
N ALA A 73 25.89 -0.28 27.12
CA ALA A 73 26.26 -0.17 25.72
C ALA A 73 27.79 -0.12 25.61
N SER A 74 28.42 -1.28 25.42
CA SER A 74 29.79 -1.32 24.93
C SER A 74 29.78 -1.16 23.41
N SER A 75 30.47 -0.10 22.99
CA SER A 75 31.05 0.18 21.68
C SER A 75 30.14 0.62 20.52
N SER A 76 30.19 1.94 20.31
CA SER A 76 30.44 2.61 19.02
C SER A 76 29.40 2.46 17.91
N HIS A 77 28.47 3.41 17.87
CA HIS A 77 28.04 4.02 16.61
C HIS A 77 27.76 5.52 16.83
N GLN A 78 28.82 6.28 17.02
CA GLN A 78 28.79 7.70 16.67
C GLN A 78 28.93 7.81 15.15
N GLY A 79 28.05 8.57 14.51
CA GLY A 79 28.20 8.94 13.11
C GLY A 79 26.90 8.92 12.32
N LEU A 80 26.48 10.12 11.91
CA LEU A 80 25.57 10.43 10.79
C LEU A 80 24.07 10.47 11.10
N THR A 81 23.68 11.34 12.04
CA THR A 81 22.39 12.05 11.93
C THR A 81 22.66 13.53 11.67
N GLU A 82 23.11 13.83 10.47
CA GLU A 82 22.98 15.17 9.93
C GLU A 82 22.56 15.03 8.47
N LYS A 83 21.57 15.83 8.08
CA LYS A 83 21.13 16.10 6.69
C LYS A 83 20.24 15.04 6.03
N MET A 84 19.02 14.89 6.52
CA MET A 84 17.86 14.65 5.66
C MET A 84 16.78 15.66 6.05
N GLN A 85 16.87 16.86 5.47
CA GLN A 85 15.71 17.75 5.39
C GLN A 85 14.60 17.00 4.67
N THR A 86 13.43 16.90 5.30
CA THR A 86 12.21 16.41 4.70
C THR A 86 11.68 17.44 3.71
N GLU A 87 12.22 17.44 2.49
CA GLU A 87 11.52 17.94 1.31
C GLU A 87 10.96 16.75 0.53
N PHE A 88 9.89 16.17 1.07
CA PHE A 88 9.07 15.24 0.30
C PHE A 88 7.60 15.44 0.64
N ARG A 89 7.08 16.60 0.26
CA ARG A 89 5.66 16.80 -0.03
C ARG A 89 5.47 18.11 -0.80
N SER A 90 5.61 18.07 -2.12
CA SER A 90 4.97 19.10 -2.97
C SER A 90 4.15 18.52 -4.14
N ASP A 91 4.33 17.23 -4.43
CA ASP A 91 3.98 16.71 -5.76
C ASP A 91 2.66 15.91 -5.73
N TYR A 92 2.19 15.51 -4.55
CA TYR A 92 0.94 14.75 -4.39
C TYR A 92 -0.29 15.60 -4.05
N ALA A 93 -0.18 16.93 -4.11
CA ALA A 93 -1.27 17.87 -3.91
C ALA A 93 -1.75 18.56 -5.20
N LYS A 94 -1.23 18.18 -6.38
CA LYS A 94 -1.61 18.78 -7.68
C LYS A 94 -2.42 17.88 -8.62
N GLN A 95 -2.95 16.74 -8.15
CA GLN A 95 -3.69 15.81 -9.03
C GLN A 95 -5.09 15.40 -8.54
N LEU A 96 -5.68 16.11 -7.56
CA LEU A 96 -7.05 15.87 -7.10
C LEU A 96 -7.93 17.13 -7.11
N THR A 97 -7.80 17.94 -8.15
CA THR A 97 -8.82 18.92 -8.55
C THR A 97 -9.23 18.60 -9.98
N PRO A 98 -10.44 18.05 -10.23
CA PRO A 98 -11.06 18.17 -11.54
C PRO A 98 -11.36 19.66 -11.73
N SER A 99 -10.78 20.28 -12.77
CA SER A 99 -11.15 21.61 -13.22
C SER A 99 -12.64 21.64 -13.52
N ALA A 100 -13.42 22.22 -12.61
CA ALA A 100 -14.76 22.69 -12.89
C ALA A 100 -14.63 23.99 -13.71
N GLU A 101 -14.38 23.84 -15.00
CA GLU A 101 -14.66 24.90 -15.97
C GLU A 101 -16.13 24.76 -16.35
N ASN A 102 -16.97 25.50 -15.63
CA ASN A 102 -18.16 26.15 -16.17
C ASN A 102 -18.49 27.30 -15.24
N SER A 103 -18.15 28.51 -15.70
CA SER A 103 -18.49 29.77 -15.08
C SER A 103 -19.97 30.07 -15.34
N GLU A 104 -20.81 29.88 -14.35
CA GLU A 104 -22.09 30.60 -14.24
C GLU A 104 -22.18 31.15 -12.82
N SER A 105 -22.00 32.46 -12.71
CA SER A 105 -22.14 33.21 -11.47
C SER A 105 -23.58 33.08 -10.95
N PRO A 106 -23.81 32.77 -9.65
CA PRO A 106 -25.17 32.82 -9.12
C PRO A 106 -25.60 34.31 -8.97
N PRO A 107 -26.81 34.69 -9.41
CA PRO A 107 -27.29 36.05 -9.24
C PRO A 107 -27.54 36.33 -7.76
N SER A 108 -27.03 37.47 -7.29
CA SER A 108 -27.42 38.04 -6.01
C SER A 108 -28.88 38.47 -6.06
N GLY A 109 -29.72 37.84 -5.23
CA GLY A 109 -31.12 38.15 -5.06
C GLY A 109 -31.48 38.13 -3.58
N ARG A 110 -32.18 39.19 -3.16
CA ARG A 110 -32.61 39.55 -1.79
C ARG A 110 -33.19 38.42 -0.96
#